data_AF-A0A6N8IJP6-F1
#
_entry.id   AF-A0A6N8IJP6-F1
#
_cell.length_a   1.000
_cell.length_b   1.000
_cell.length_c   1.000
_cell.angle_alpha   90.00
_cell.angle_beta   90.00
_cell.angle_gamma   90.00
#
_symmetry.space_group_name_H-M   'P 1'
#
loop_
_entity.id
_entity.type
_entity.pdbx_description
1 polymer ?
#
loop_
_entity_poly.entity_id
_entity_poly.type
_entity_poly.pdbx_seq_one_letter_code
_entity_poly.pdbx_strand_id
1 'polypeptide(L)'
;MAIPKRKSLAGTCGIPKEQDRIYVKTFDVDGLERVYPPSAVPKKVSAPSLGAWEIQASSSRREFGREIFGNLCVHIRVTVKGRQRDLWWEHGDWFVLRDE
;
A
#
# COMPACT_ATOMS: atom_id res chain seq x y z
N MET A 1 -22.88 18.57 -1.83
CA MET A 1 -21.61 19.31 -1.80
C MET A 1 -20.52 18.39 -2.33
N ALA A 2 -20.08 18.56 -3.58
CA ALA A 2 -19.09 17.68 -4.20
C ALA A 2 -17.70 18.06 -3.69
N ILE A 3 -17.08 17.20 -2.90
CA ILE A 3 -15.69 17.33 -2.47
C ILE A 3 -14.84 17.34 -3.75
N PRO A 4 -14.00 18.34 -4.01
CA PRO A 4 -13.23 18.42 -5.26
C PRO A 4 -12.37 17.16 -5.41
N LYS A 5 -12.29 16.63 -6.64
CA LYS A 5 -11.54 15.41 -6.98
C LYS A 5 -10.16 15.47 -6.34
N ARG A 6 -9.97 14.60 -5.34
CA ARG A 6 -8.71 14.38 -4.61
C ARG A 6 -7.60 14.16 -5.64
N LYS A 7 -6.46 14.84 -5.49
CA LYS A 7 -5.38 14.81 -6.48
C LYS A 7 -4.48 13.60 -6.21
N SER A 8 -4.92 12.42 -6.62
CA SER A 8 -4.06 11.23 -6.58
C SER A 8 -2.78 11.48 -7.38
N LEU A 9 -1.64 10.97 -6.88
CA LEU A 9 -0.35 11.03 -7.59
C LEU A 9 -0.10 9.82 -8.49
N ALA A 10 -1.13 9.00 -8.71
CA ALA A 10 -1.07 7.84 -9.59
C ALA A 10 -0.40 8.14 -10.94
N GLY A 11 0.54 7.29 -11.37
CA GLY A 11 1.25 7.45 -12.62
C GLY A 11 2.34 8.53 -12.63
N THR A 12 2.63 9.17 -11.49
CA THR A 12 3.70 10.18 -11.35
C THR A 12 4.86 9.63 -10.53
N CYS A 13 6.11 9.99 -10.83
CA CYS A 13 7.30 9.59 -10.04
C CYS A 13 7.45 8.07 -9.81
N GLY A 14 6.95 7.23 -10.72
CA GLY A 14 6.97 5.78 -10.59
C GLY A 14 5.87 5.20 -9.68
N ILE A 15 4.93 6.03 -9.21
CA ILE A 15 3.74 5.58 -8.47
C ILE A 15 2.82 4.83 -9.43
N PRO A 16 2.33 3.63 -9.05
CA PRO A 16 1.38 2.87 -9.86
C PRO A 16 0.16 3.68 -10.29
N LYS A 17 -0.27 3.53 -11.55
CA LYS A 17 -1.54 4.08 -12.03
C LYS A 17 -2.69 3.36 -11.35
N GLU A 18 -3.81 4.04 -11.11
CA GLU A 18 -4.96 3.48 -10.39
C GLU A 18 -5.46 2.16 -10.97
N GLN A 19 -5.48 2.04 -12.30
CA GLN A 19 -5.90 0.82 -13.03
C GLN A 19 -5.01 -0.41 -12.77
N ASP A 20 -3.76 -0.20 -12.37
CA ASP A 20 -2.76 -1.25 -12.17
C ASP A 20 -2.63 -1.63 -10.67
N ARG A 21 -3.45 -1.02 -9.81
CA ARG A 21 -3.45 -1.25 -8.36
C ARG A 21 -4.40 -2.39 -8.00
N ILE A 22 -3.95 -3.23 -7.09
CA ILE A 22 -4.78 -4.20 -6.39
C ILE A 22 -4.78 -3.81 -4.92
N TYR A 23 -5.91 -3.30 -4.44
CA TYR A 23 -6.09 -3.01 -3.03
C TYR A 23 -6.13 -4.29 -2.21
N VAL A 24 -5.42 -4.29 -1.09
CA VAL A 24 -5.23 -5.46 -0.24
C VAL A 24 -5.87 -5.23 1.12
N LYS A 25 -6.40 -6.31 1.70
CA LYS A 25 -6.82 -6.31 3.09
C LYS A 25 -5.60 -6.52 3.96
N THR A 26 -5.53 -5.81 5.08
CA THR A 26 -4.42 -5.87 6.02
C THR A 26 -4.85 -6.52 7.33
N PHE A 27 -3.98 -7.33 7.92
CA PHE A 27 -4.28 -8.12 9.11
C PHE A 27 -3.15 -8.02 10.14
N ASP A 28 -3.52 -8.10 11.41
CA ASP A 28 -2.59 -8.17 12.56
C ASP A 28 -2.17 -9.63 12.84
N VAL A 29 -1.32 -9.82 13.85
CA VAL A 29 -0.77 -11.14 14.24
C VAL A 29 -1.87 -12.10 14.69
N ASP A 30 -2.92 -11.55 15.31
CA ASP A 30 -4.13 -12.29 15.72
C ASP A 30 -5.03 -12.70 14.53
N GLY A 31 -4.74 -12.23 13.31
CA GLY A 31 -5.49 -12.55 12.11
C GLY A 31 -6.73 -11.68 11.90
N LEU A 32 -6.98 -10.67 12.74
CA LEU A 32 -8.07 -9.72 12.55
C LEU A 32 -7.70 -8.67 11.50
N GLU A 33 -8.68 -8.33 10.67
CA GLU A 33 -8.57 -7.25 9.71
C GLU A 33 -8.42 -5.91 10.44
N ARG A 34 -7.38 -5.16 10.10
CA ARG A 34 -7.07 -3.86 10.70
C ARG A 34 -6.53 -2.93 9.64
N VAL A 35 -7.00 -1.68 9.63
CA VAL A 35 -6.44 -0.63 8.77
C VAL A 35 -5.16 -0.10 9.38
N TYR A 36 -4.08 -0.06 8.60
CA TYR A 36 -2.78 0.46 9.06
C TYR A 36 -2.51 1.85 8.47
N PRO A 37 -2.08 2.82 9.29
CA PRO A 37 -1.59 4.11 8.81
C PRO A 37 -0.28 3.93 8.01
N PRO A 38 0.14 4.91 7.21
CA PRO A 38 1.35 4.82 6.41
C PRO A 38 2.64 4.71 7.24
N SER A 39 2.56 5.09 8.52
CA SER A 39 3.65 4.97 9.49
C SER A 39 3.84 3.56 10.05
N ALA A 40 2.86 2.67 9.87
CA ALA A 40 2.88 1.31 10.40
C ALA A 40 2.75 0.28 9.27
N VAL A 41 3.54 -0.78 9.34
CA VAL A 41 3.52 -1.84 8.32
C VAL A 41 2.62 -2.98 8.79
N PRO A 42 1.64 -3.42 7.98
CA PRO A 42 0.82 -4.58 8.31
C PRO A 42 1.67 -5.84 8.46
N LYS A 43 1.21 -6.79 9.28
CA LYS A 43 1.90 -8.09 9.46
C LYS A 43 1.54 -9.07 8.37
N LYS A 44 0.31 -8.99 7.88
CA LYS A 44 -0.16 -9.81 6.78
C LYS A 44 -1.04 -8.98 5.86
N VAL A 45 -0.90 -9.21 4.56
CA VAL A 45 -1.79 -8.62 3.56
C VAL A 45 -2.44 -9.73 2.74
N SER A 46 -3.68 -9.53 2.30
CA SER A 46 -4.38 -10.45 1.42
C SER A 46 -4.88 -9.70 0.20
N ALA A 47 -4.38 -10.11 -0.95
CA ALA A 47 -4.81 -9.62 -2.25
C ALA A 47 -5.74 -10.66 -2.89
N PRO A 48 -6.91 -10.26 -3.42
CA PRO A 48 -7.85 -11.19 -4.05
C PRO A 48 -7.23 -12.04 -5.16
N SER A 49 -6.26 -11.49 -5.90
CA SER A 49 -5.64 -12.15 -7.06
C SER A 49 -4.22 -12.68 -6.80
N LEU A 50 -3.54 -12.20 -5.75
CA LEU A 50 -2.13 -12.55 -5.47
C LEU A 50 -1.95 -13.37 -4.19
N GLY A 51 -3.07 -13.72 -3.54
CA GLY A 51 -3.10 -14.49 -2.30
C GLY A 51 -2.70 -13.67 -1.07
N ALA A 52 -2.41 -14.39 0.02
CA ALA A 52 -1.98 -13.79 1.27
C ALA A 52 -0.46 -13.77 1.40
N TRP A 53 0.07 -12.61 1.81
CA TRP A 53 1.48 -12.38 2.07
C TRP A 53 1.69 -12.16 3.56
N GLU A 54 2.58 -12.96 4.15
CA GLU A 54 3.07 -12.75 5.50
C GLU A 54 4.34 -11.90 5.43
N ILE A 55 4.27 -10.70 5.99
CA ILE A 55 5.34 -9.72 5.96
C ILE A 55 6.31 -10.03 7.10
N GLN A 56 7.50 -10.49 6.74
CA GLN A 56 8.55 -10.85 7.69
C GLN A 56 9.38 -9.63 8.10
N ALA A 57 9.62 -8.73 7.16
CA ALA A 57 10.37 -7.50 7.37
C ALA A 57 9.91 -6.42 6.39
N SER A 58 10.22 -5.16 6.70
CA SER A 58 10.03 -4.04 5.79
C SER A 58 11.30 -3.18 5.70
N SER A 59 11.49 -2.52 4.58
CA SER A 59 12.69 -1.74 4.27
C SER A 59 12.37 -0.69 3.20
N SER A 60 13.29 0.25 3.00
CA SER A 60 13.24 1.23 1.89
C SER A 60 11.92 2.00 1.79
N ARG A 61 11.51 2.67 2.88
CA ARG A 61 10.33 3.54 2.87
C ARG A 61 10.59 4.81 2.06
N ARG A 62 9.70 5.12 1.13
CA ARG A 62 9.67 6.36 0.36
C ARG A 62 8.28 6.97 0.45
N GLU A 63 8.23 8.28 0.59
CA GLU A 63 6.99 9.04 0.70
C GLU A 63 6.91 10.01 -0.47
N PHE A 64 5.74 10.08 -1.08
CA PHE A 64 5.43 10.92 -2.22
C PHE A 64 4.25 11.81 -1.86
N GLY A 65 4.33 13.10 -2.16
CA GLY A 65 3.29 14.06 -1.79
C GLY A 65 3.30 14.40 -0.29
N ARG A 66 2.20 14.95 0.21
CA ARG A 66 2.02 15.29 1.63
C ARG A 66 0.58 15.07 2.07
N GLU A 67 0.42 14.66 3.33
CA GLU A 67 -0.91 14.42 3.90
C GLU A 67 -1.78 15.68 3.88
N ILE A 68 -1.19 16.86 4.13
CA ILE A 68 -1.86 18.16 4.11
C ILE A 68 -2.52 18.51 2.76
N PHE A 69 -2.02 17.94 1.65
CA PHE A 69 -2.55 18.16 0.31
C PHE A 69 -3.51 17.04 -0.13
N GLY A 70 -3.75 16.05 0.74
CA GLY A 70 -4.54 14.88 0.41
C GLY A 70 -3.98 14.15 -0.81
N ASN A 71 -2.65 14.00 -0.88
CA ASN A 71 -1.99 13.31 -1.99
C ASN A 71 -0.79 12.47 -1.53
N LEU A 72 -0.74 12.13 -0.23
CA LEU A 72 0.31 11.29 0.33
C LEU A 72 0.17 9.86 -0.22
N CYS A 73 1.23 9.39 -0.86
CA CYS A 73 1.42 8.00 -1.23
C CYS A 73 2.74 7.52 -0.62
N VAL A 74 2.73 6.35 0.00
CA VAL A 74 3.91 5.75 0.62
C VAL A 74 4.24 4.44 -0.08
N HIS A 75 5.51 4.23 -0.35
CA HIS A 75 6.06 3.01 -0.91
C HIS A 75 7.01 2.39 0.10
N ILE A 76 6.87 1.09 0.34
CA ILE A 76 7.79 0.31 1.14
C ILE A 76 8.11 -1.00 0.42
N ARG A 77 9.31 -1.52 0.63
CA ARG A 77 9.63 -2.90 0.27
C ARG A 77 9.39 -3.80 1.46
N VAL A 78 8.68 -4.90 1.24
CA VAL A 78 8.41 -5.92 2.24
C VAL A 78 9.04 -7.24 1.85
N THR A 79 9.56 -7.97 2.83
CA THR A 79 10.07 -9.33 2.62
C THR A 79 8.95 -10.32 2.90
N VAL A 80 8.59 -11.11 1.90
CA VAL A 80 7.54 -12.13 1.93
C VAL A 80 8.14 -13.44 1.45
N LYS A 81 8.19 -14.46 2.32
CA LYS A 81 8.80 -15.78 2.02
C LYS A 81 10.22 -15.66 1.43
N GLY A 82 11.04 -14.77 1.99
CA GLY A 82 12.40 -14.51 1.54
C GLY A 82 12.53 -13.73 0.21
N ARG A 83 11.43 -13.28 -0.41
CA ARG A 83 11.45 -12.42 -1.60
C ARG A 83 11.06 -10.99 -1.24
N GLN A 84 11.70 -10.00 -1.84
CA GLN A 84 11.27 -8.61 -1.71
C GLN A 84 10.09 -8.34 -2.65
N ARG A 85 9.08 -7.66 -2.14
CA ARG A 85 7.89 -7.22 -2.86
C ARG A 85 7.61 -5.75 -2.59
N ASP A 86 6.97 -5.08 -3.52
CA ASP A 86 6.60 -3.68 -3.39
C ASP A 86 5.20 -3.55 -2.81
N LEU A 87 5.07 -2.77 -1.74
CA LEU A 87 3.82 -2.52 -1.05
C LEU A 87 3.60 -1.01 -0.95
N TRP A 88 2.42 -0.57 -1.37
CA TRP A 88 2.09 0.84 -1.50
C TRP A 88 0.91 1.18 -0.58
N TRP A 89 0.89 2.41 -0.11
CA TRP A 89 -0.21 2.98 0.66
C TRP A 89 -0.65 4.28 0.01
N GLU A 90 -1.94 4.48 -0.12
CA GLU A 90 -2.50 5.76 -0.51
C GLU A 90 -3.89 5.88 0.13
N HIS A 91 -4.18 7.03 0.73
CA HIS A 91 -5.53 7.38 1.18
C HIS A 91 -6.19 6.46 2.23
N GLY A 92 -5.41 5.75 3.04
CA GLY A 92 -5.93 4.84 4.07
C GLY A 92 -5.85 3.38 3.68
N ASP A 93 -5.64 3.09 2.40
CA ASP A 93 -5.64 1.75 1.86
C ASP A 93 -4.26 1.33 1.38
N TRP A 94 -3.91 0.09 1.66
CA TRP A 94 -2.73 -0.56 1.12
C TRP A 94 -3.07 -1.21 -0.22
N PHE A 95 -2.13 -1.17 -1.16
CA PHE A 95 -2.26 -1.79 -2.46
C PHE A 95 -0.92 -2.29 -2.98
N VAL A 96 -0.99 -3.19 -3.94
CA VAL A 96 0.15 -3.77 -4.65
C VAL A 96 -0.05 -3.59 -6.14
N LEU A 97 1.02 -3.75 -6.92
CA LEU A 97 0.93 -3.77 -8.37
C LEU A 97 0.31 -5.10 -8.84
N ARG A 98 -0.52 -5.04 -9.89
CA ARG A 98 -1.09 -6.23 -10.52
C ARG A 98 -0.05 -7.15 -11.18
N ASP A 99 1.09 -6.59 -11.60
CA ASP A 99 2.06 -7.23 -12.50
C ASP A 99 3.36 -7.68 -11.79
N GLU A 100 3.29 -8.14 -10.54
CA GLU A 100 4.46 -8.65 -9.78
C GLU A 100 4.57 -10.18 -9.78
#